data_AF-A0A957AMK1-F1
#
_entry.id   AF-A0A957AMK1-F1
#
_cell.length_a   1.000
_cell.length_b   1.000
_cell.length_c   1.000
_cell.angle_alpha   90.00
_cell.angle_beta   90.00
_cell.angle_gamma   90.00
#
_symmetry.space_group_name_H-M   'P 1'
#
loop_
_entity.id
_entity.type
_entity.pdbx_description
1 polymer ?
#
loop_
_entity_poly.entity_id
_entity_poly.type
_entity_poly.pdbx_seq_one_letter_code
_entity_poly.pdbx_strand_id
1 'polypeptide(L)'
;PWLVLGLAGLLALVVMVLRTWGEEEHPQISRGTPIIEVEEGIQREGTEPGFDSERLLVTEHARPDTDHPPLPTPHAFDVDALAAVEVPVDAGWGTRAMPFVLLLVLTGLLLTLGPEFIYLRDNFGVRLNTTFKFYYQAWAMFGVAAVVGLDYLWATRRSPASRAVAAVATAGYAALLAVALLFPVYAVRSRAAEYRGPARAADGTPLERQPATLDGLAWLARFNPSEYEAITWLRDQAAATSGPPPVVLEAVGGQYSGYGRVSANTGLPTILGWPGHEWQWRGSDHPEPGRREPLVEQIYTTRDLGVVGFLLDQFDVAYIYVGDLEREQYGEAGLRKFADALEVAFANDRVTIYRWQPVALQ
;
A
#
# COMPACT_ATOMS: atom_id res chain seq x y z
N PRO A 1 -0.60 8.22 25.39
CA PRO A 1 0.48 7.91 24.42
C PRO A 1 1.18 9.17 23.88
N TRP A 2 0.45 10.08 23.23
CA TRP A 2 0.99 11.31 22.62
C TRP A 2 1.60 12.31 23.62
N LEU A 3 1.01 12.43 24.81
CA LEU A 3 1.55 13.23 25.91
C LEU A 3 2.91 12.73 26.41
N VAL A 4 3.17 11.43 26.37
CA VAL A 4 4.40 10.83 26.93
C VAL A 4 5.58 11.02 25.98
N LEU A 5 5.36 10.87 24.66
CA LEU A 5 6.38 11.16 23.64
C LEU A 5 6.64 12.66 23.51
N GLY A 6 5.60 13.49 23.60
CA GLY A 6 5.73 14.94 23.66
C GLY A 6 6.51 15.42 24.88
N LEU A 7 6.25 14.85 26.08
CA LEU A 7 7.00 15.15 27.29
C LEU A 7 8.46 14.70 27.22
N ALA A 8 8.76 13.55 26.63
CA ALA A 8 10.13 13.07 26.44
C ALA A 8 10.93 13.97 25.48
N GLY A 9 10.31 14.40 24.37
CA GLY A 9 10.91 15.35 23.43
C GLY A 9 11.11 16.75 24.04
N LEU A 10 10.13 17.25 24.80
CA LEU A 10 10.22 18.53 25.49
C LEU A 10 11.31 18.51 26.58
N LEU A 11 11.44 17.42 27.33
CA LEU A 11 12.46 17.25 28.35
C LEU A 11 13.87 17.18 27.75
N ALA A 12 14.03 16.46 26.63
CA ALA A 12 15.29 16.42 25.89
C ALA A 12 15.67 17.81 25.33
N LEU A 13 14.71 18.56 24.81
CA LEU A 13 14.91 19.92 24.31
C LEU A 13 15.32 20.88 25.43
N VAL A 14 14.62 20.85 26.57
CA VAL A 14 14.93 21.70 27.75
C VAL A 14 16.32 21.38 28.29
N VAL A 15 16.68 20.10 28.40
CA VAL A 15 18.02 19.68 28.86
C VAL A 15 19.10 20.11 27.88
N MET A 16 18.84 20.05 26.57
CA MET A 16 19.80 20.53 25.57
C MET A 16 19.99 22.04 25.59
N VAL A 17 18.90 22.82 25.64
CA VAL A 17 18.96 24.29 25.67
C VAL A 17 19.67 24.81 26.91
N LEU A 18 19.39 24.22 28.08
CA LEU A 18 20.05 24.59 29.33
C LEU A 18 21.54 24.23 29.35
N ARG A 19 21.95 23.20 28.60
CA ARG A 19 23.35 22.78 28.49
C ARG A 19 24.15 23.64 27.51
N THR A 20 23.52 24.09 26.41
CA THR A 20 24.15 25.00 25.44
C THR A 20 24.33 26.42 25.97
N TRP A 21 23.53 26.86 26.95
CA TRP A 21 23.65 28.20 27.55
C TRP A 21 24.74 28.32 28.63
N GLY A 22 25.31 27.21 29.10
CA GLY A 22 26.36 27.20 30.13
C GLY A 22 27.79 27.28 29.59
N GLU A 23 27.99 27.21 28.27
CA GLU A 23 29.30 27.12 27.61
C GLU A 23 29.54 28.31 26.64
N GLU A 24 29.24 29.54 27.05
CA GLU A 24 29.74 30.73 26.35
C GLU A 24 31.19 31.04 26.77
N GLU A 25 32.16 30.41 26.12
CA GLU A 25 33.48 31.02 25.91
C GLU A 25 33.58 31.48 24.44
N HIS A 26 33.76 32.79 24.26
CA HIS A 26 33.78 33.50 22.99
C HIS A 26 34.77 32.92 21.96
N PRO A 27 34.34 32.46 20.77
CA PRO A 27 35.26 32.10 19.69
C PRO A 27 35.67 33.35 18.89
N GLN A 28 36.98 33.57 18.81
CA GLN A 28 37.64 34.51 17.90
C GLN A 28 37.42 34.10 16.43
N ILE A 29 36.97 35.04 15.60
CA ILE A 29 36.76 34.84 14.16
C ILE A 29 38.12 34.95 13.44
N SER A 30 38.67 33.82 12.94
CA SER A 30 39.77 33.85 11.96
C SER A 30 39.22 33.74 10.54
N ARG A 31 39.62 34.67 9.66
CA ARG A 31 39.20 34.81 8.26
C ARG A 31 39.51 33.55 7.43
N GLY A 32 38.53 33.11 6.65
CA GLY A 32 38.64 31.97 5.73
C GLY A 32 39.42 32.27 4.45
N THR A 33 40.01 31.22 3.88
CA THR A 33 40.63 31.17 2.56
C THR A 33 39.55 30.88 1.49
N PRO A 34 39.55 31.54 0.31
CA PRO A 34 38.53 31.30 -0.71
C PRO A 34 38.78 30.00 -1.48
N ILE A 35 37.70 29.29 -1.79
CA ILE A 35 37.67 28.11 -2.65
C ILE A 35 37.61 28.58 -4.11
N ILE A 36 38.43 28.00 -4.98
CA ILE A 36 38.45 28.25 -6.42
C ILE A 36 37.36 27.40 -7.08
N GLU A 37 36.43 28.05 -7.78
CA GLU A 37 35.45 27.41 -8.67
C GLU A 37 36.13 26.89 -9.94
N VAL A 38 35.78 25.66 -10.34
CA VAL A 38 36.02 25.16 -11.70
C VAL A 38 34.65 24.91 -12.32
N GLU A 39 34.33 25.73 -13.31
CA GLU A 39 33.10 25.73 -14.09
C GLU A 39 33.34 24.90 -15.37
N GLU A 40 32.72 23.72 -15.49
CA GLU A 40 32.65 22.99 -16.76
C GLU A 40 31.23 23.08 -17.32
N GLY A 41 31.12 23.80 -18.44
CA GLY A 41 29.87 24.04 -19.15
C GLY A 41 29.44 22.88 -20.04
N ILE A 42 28.13 22.64 -20.08
CA ILE A 42 27.48 21.87 -21.15
C ILE A 42 26.33 22.71 -21.70
N GLN A 43 26.41 22.98 -23.00
CA GLN A 43 25.53 23.83 -23.79
C GLN A 43 24.15 23.21 -24.05
N ARG A 44 23.15 24.08 -24.20
CA ARG A 44 21.79 23.80 -24.68
C ARG A 44 21.69 24.06 -26.19
N GLU A 45 21.21 23.06 -26.93
CA GLU A 45 20.53 23.15 -28.23
C GLU A 45 19.46 22.04 -28.21
N GLY A 46 18.23 22.09 -28.73
CA GLY A 46 17.48 23.02 -29.56
C GLY A 46 16.33 22.21 -30.21
N THR A 47 15.13 22.79 -30.28
CA THR A 47 13.97 22.45 -31.17
C THR A 47 13.22 21.11 -31.02
N GLU A 48 11.95 21.18 -30.58
CA GLU A 48 10.92 20.13 -30.72
C GLU A 48 10.14 20.29 -32.05
N PRO A 49 9.86 19.21 -32.80
CA PRO A 49 8.78 19.16 -33.79
C PRO A 49 7.52 18.49 -33.23
N GLY A 50 6.36 18.98 -33.67
CA GLY A 50 5.02 18.70 -33.13
C GLY A 50 4.53 17.25 -33.18
N PHE A 51 3.61 16.98 -32.25
CA PHE A 51 2.95 15.70 -32.01
C PHE A 51 1.79 15.50 -33.00
N ASP A 52 1.79 14.38 -33.73
CA ASP A 52 0.71 13.93 -34.62
C ASP A 52 -0.02 12.75 -33.96
N SER A 53 -1.32 12.90 -33.71
CA SER A 53 -2.14 12.06 -32.83
C SER A 53 -2.79 10.84 -33.50
N GLU A 54 -2.46 10.50 -34.76
CA GLU A 54 -3.19 9.48 -35.54
C GLU A 54 -2.47 8.14 -35.77
N ARG A 55 -1.37 7.83 -35.08
CA ARG A 55 -0.61 6.57 -35.31
C ARG A 55 -0.51 5.56 -34.16
N LEU A 56 -1.26 5.73 -33.08
CA LEU A 56 -1.23 4.83 -31.91
C LEU A 56 -2.47 3.93 -31.82
N LEU A 57 -2.82 3.31 -32.95
CA LEU A 57 -3.68 2.14 -32.99
C LEU A 57 -3.07 1.23 -34.04
N VAL A 58 -2.44 0.13 -33.61
CA VAL A 58 -2.23 -1.15 -34.34
C VAL A 58 -1.11 -1.95 -33.63
N THR A 59 -1.50 -3.12 -33.13
CA THR A 59 -0.68 -4.31 -32.76
C THR A 59 0.31 -4.20 -31.60
N GLU A 60 -0.16 -4.56 -30.41
CA GLU A 60 0.69 -5.18 -29.38
C GLU A 60 0.91 -6.66 -29.77
N HIS A 61 1.83 -6.88 -30.71
CA HIS A 61 2.44 -8.20 -30.91
C HIS A 61 3.82 -8.15 -30.30
N ALA A 62 4.08 -9.09 -29.38
CA ALA A 62 5.35 -9.31 -28.72
C ALA A 62 6.52 -9.22 -29.72
N ARG A 63 7.23 -8.10 -29.69
CA ARG A 63 8.57 -8.01 -30.27
C ARG A 63 9.55 -8.50 -29.21
N PRO A 64 10.46 -9.43 -29.53
CA PRO A 64 11.61 -9.68 -28.67
C PRO A 64 12.47 -8.41 -28.73
N ASP A 65 12.54 -7.74 -27.60
CA ASP A 65 13.33 -6.56 -27.36
C ASP A 65 14.82 -6.96 -27.33
N THR A 66 15.50 -6.84 -28.48
CA THR A 66 16.92 -7.23 -28.62
C THR A 66 17.85 -6.05 -28.85
N ASP A 67 17.41 -4.80 -28.70
CA ASP A 67 18.25 -3.61 -28.96
C ASP A 67 18.17 -2.54 -27.86
N HIS A 68 17.88 -2.93 -26.62
CA HIS A 68 18.19 -2.07 -25.48
C HIS A 68 19.68 -2.20 -25.12
N PRO A 69 20.43 -1.08 -25.03
CA PRO A 69 21.74 -1.12 -24.38
C PRO A 69 21.53 -1.74 -23.00
N PRO A 70 22.44 -2.60 -22.51
CA PRO A 70 22.28 -3.24 -21.22
C PRO A 70 21.99 -2.15 -20.20
N LEU A 71 20.87 -2.30 -19.48
CA LEU A 71 20.55 -1.44 -18.34
C LEU A 71 21.83 -1.35 -17.51
N PRO A 72 22.28 -0.14 -17.13
CA PRO A 72 23.46 0.00 -16.29
C PRO A 72 23.25 -0.95 -15.11
N THR A 73 24.19 -1.89 -14.95
CA THR A 73 24.16 -2.83 -13.83
C THR A 73 23.82 -2.01 -12.59
N PRO A 74 22.73 -2.34 -11.85
CA PRO A 74 22.40 -1.59 -10.65
C PRO A 74 23.69 -1.58 -9.85
N HIS A 75 24.22 -0.38 -9.56
CA HIS A 75 25.41 -0.25 -8.75
C HIS A 75 25.11 -1.03 -7.48
N ALA A 76 25.64 -2.25 -7.40
CA ALA A 76 25.42 -3.10 -6.25
C ALA A 76 25.92 -2.27 -5.09
N PHE A 77 25.06 -2.13 -4.07
CA PHE A 77 25.37 -1.32 -2.91
C PHE A 77 26.73 -1.78 -2.38
N ASP A 78 27.76 -0.94 -2.56
CA ASP A 78 29.14 -1.34 -2.35
C ASP A 78 29.40 -1.38 -0.85
N VAL A 79 29.09 -2.55 -0.28
CA VAL A 79 29.27 -2.85 1.14
C VAL A 79 30.73 -2.77 1.56
N ASP A 80 31.66 -3.03 0.64
CA ASP A 80 33.08 -2.92 0.91
C ASP A 80 33.52 -1.45 0.94
N ALA A 81 32.97 -0.60 0.08
CA ALA A 81 33.16 0.85 0.15
C ALA A 81 32.61 1.45 1.45
N LEU A 82 31.45 0.98 1.93
CA LEU A 82 30.90 1.38 3.23
C LEU A 82 31.77 0.91 4.40
N ALA A 83 32.31 -0.30 4.32
CA ALA A 83 33.25 -0.83 5.32
C ALA A 83 34.58 -0.07 5.33
N ALA A 84 34.98 0.51 4.20
CA ALA A 84 36.17 1.34 4.06
C ALA A 84 35.97 2.81 4.50
N VAL A 85 34.74 3.24 4.79
CA VAL A 85 34.49 4.57 5.38
C VAL A 85 34.97 4.56 6.83
N GLU A 86 36.20 5.06 7.03
CA GLU A 86 36.67 5.41 8.36
C GLU A 86 35.94 6.67 8.83
N VAL A 87 34.87 6.50 9.62
CA VAL A 87 34.25 7.61 10.33
C VAL A 87 35.18 7.99 11.48
N PRO A 88 35.77 9.20 11.49
CA PRO A 88 36.63 9.62 12.58
C PRO A 88 35.79 9.61 13.86
N VAL A 89 36.15 8.74 14.81
CA VAL A 89 35.53 8.73 16.15
C VAL A 89 36.12 9.88 16.96
N ASP A 90 36.07 11.09 16.41
CA ASP A 90 36.41 12.29 17.15
C ASP A 90 35.21 12.69 18.02
N ALA A 91 35.47 13.27 19.19
CA ALA A 91 34.40 13.68 20.10
C ALA A 91 33.51 14.82 19.53
N GLY A 92 33.80 15.31 18.32
CA GLY A 92 33.11 16.40 17.64
C GLY A 92 32.03 15.96 16.65
N TRP A 93 31.83 14.66 16.40
CA TRP A 93 30.74 14.16 15.56
C TRP A 93 29.37 14.64 16.07
N GLY A 94 29.20 14.65 17.40
CA GLY A 94 27.97 15.09 18.05
C GLY A 94 27.67 16.55 17.75
N THR A 95 28.68 17.43 17.87
CA THR A 95 28.54 18.86 17.57
C THR A 95 28.16 19.13 16.12
N ARG A 96 28.65 18.31 15.19
CA ARG A 96 28.34 18.42 13.74
C ARG A 96 26.95 17.88 13.40
N ALA A 97 26.53 16.78 14.01
CA ALA A 97 25.25 16.12 13.72
C ALA A 97 24.06 16.75 14.47
N MET A 98 24.28 17.34 15.64
CA MET A 98 23.20 17.79 16.52
C MET A 98 22.26 18.83 15.92
N PRO A 99 22.72 19.84 15.14
CA PRO A 99 21.81 20.78 14.48
C PRO A 99 20.81 20.07 13.55
N PHE A 100 21.28 19.07 12.82
CA PHE A 100 20.41 18.27 11.95
C PHE A 100 19.44 17.40 12.77
N VAL A 101 19.90 16.75 13.85
CA VAL A 101 19.05 15.97 14.74
C VAL A 101 17.95 16.85 15.37
N LEU A 102 18.29 18.06 15.81
CA LEU A 102 17.33 19.03 16.33
C LEU A 102 16.34 19.49 15.26
N LEU A 103 16.79 19.66 14.02
CA LEU A 103 15.90 19.95 12.90
C LEU A 103 14.91 18.80 12.67
N LEU A 104 15.35 17.54 12.71
CA LEU A 104 14.45 16.38 12.60
C LEU A 104 13.40 16.37 13.72
N VAL A 105 13.80 16.66 14.96
CA VAL A 105 12.87 16.76 16.10
C VAL A 105 11.88 17.90 15.88
N LEU A 106 12.35 19.08 15.53
CA LEU A 106 11.49 20.25 15.28
C LEU A 106 10.50 19.97 14.13
N THR A 107 10.99 19.46 13.00
CA THR A 107 10.14 19.12 11.86
C THR A 107 9.13 18.03 12.24
N GLY A 108 9.54 16.96 12.92
CA GLY A 108 8.62 15.94 13.42
C GLY A 108 7.52 16.52 14.32
N LEU A 109 7.88 17.44 15.23
CA LEU A 109 6.90 18.14 16.08
C LEU A 109 5.91 18.96 15.25
N LEU A 110 6.40 19.75 14.29
CA LEU A 110 5.55 20.54 13.40
C LEU A 110 4.65 19.66 12.53
N LEU A 111 5.14 18.53 12.03
CA LEU A 111 4.35 17.57 11.24
C LEU A 111 3.27 16.87 12.06
N THR A 112 3.45 16.71 13.37
CA THR A 112 2.40 16.18 14.25
C THR A 112 1.40 17.25 14.71
N LEU A 113 1.87 18.47 14.95
CA LEU A 113 1.06 19.58 15.43
C LEU A 113 0.24 20.25 14.32
N GLY A 114 0.81 20.39 13.13
CA GLY A 114 0.16 21.04 11.98
C GLY A 114 -1.22 20.44 11.63
N PRO A 115 -1.35 19.10 11.48
CA PRO A 115 -2.62 18.43 11.22
C PRO A 115 -3.72 18.63 12.28
N GLU A 116 -3.39 19.14 13.48
CA GLU A 116 -4.40 19.48 14.50
C GLU A 116 -5.10 20.80 14.20
N PHE A 117 -4.47 21.70 13.44
CA PHE A 117 -5.03 23.02 13.10
C PHE A 117 -5.45 23.13 11.65
N ILE A 118 -4.72 22.48 10.74
CA ILE A 118 -4.92 22.58 9.30
C ILE A 118 -4.93 21.19 8.72
N TYR A 119 -5.99 20.86 7.97
CA TYR A 119 -6.05 19.63 7.21
C TYR A 119 -6.64 19.86 5.82
N LEU A 120 -6.22 19.01 4.88
CA LEU A 120 -6.77 18.99 3.54
C LEU A 120 -8.06 18.18 3.56
N ARG A 121 -9.17 18.81 3.18
CA ARG A 121 -10.47 18.15 3.01
C ARG A 121 -10.49 17.47 1.65
N ASP A 122 -10.22 16.18 1.62
CA ASP A 122 -10.31 15.35 0.43
C ASP A 122 -11.66 14.62 0.33
N ASN A 123 -11.74 13.61 -0.55
CA ASN A 123 -12.95 12.83 -0.81
C ASN A 123 -13.50 12.09 0.41
N PHE A 124 -12.71 11.89 1.47
CA PHE A 124 -13.17 11.27 2.73
C PHE A 124 -13.83 12.29 3.67
N GLY A 125 -13.68 13.59 3.41
CA GLY A 125 -14.31 14.66 4.19
C GLY A 125 -13.79 14.80 5.64
N VAL A 126 -12.76 14.04 6.01
CA VAL A 126 -12.15 13.99 7.34
C VAL A 126 -10.63 14.13 7.24
N ARG A 127 -9.95 14.46 8.35
CA ARG A 127 -8.50 14.72 8.37
C ARG A 127 -7.60 13.48 8.18
N LEU A 128 -8.18 12.30 7.92
CA LEU A 128 -7.49 11.02 7.94
C LEU A 128 -6.22 11.00 7.10
N ASN A 129 -6.28 11.42 5.84
CA ASN A 129 -5.12 11.41 4.95
C ASN A 129 -4.07 12.47 5.32
N THR A 130 -4.49 13.62 5.84
CA THR A 130 -3.56 14.63 6.34
C THR A 130 -2.78 14.08 7.53
N THR A 131 -3.49 13.53 8.52
CA THR A 131 -2.84 12.92 9.68
C THR A 131 -1.92 11.78 9.25
N PHE A 132 -2.40 10.84 8.43
CA PHE A 132 -1.62 9.67 8.02
C PHE A 132 -0.33 10.06 7.29
N LYS A 133 -0.41 10.91 6.25
CA LYS A 133 0.75 11.27 5.42
C LYS A 133 1.82 12.04 6.20
N PHE A 134 1.41 12.92 7.10
CA PHE A 134 2.34 13.73 7.89
C PHE A 134 2.95 12.93 9.05
N TYR A 135 2.12 12.15 9.75
CA TYR A 135 2.59 11.37 10.88
C TYR A 135 3.62 10.33 10.42
N TYR A 136 3.41 9.66 9.28
CA TYR A 136 4.37 8.67 8.76
C TYR A 136 5.80 9.22 8.69
N GLN A 137 5.97 10.46 8.21
CA GLN A 137 7.26 11.14 8.16
C GLN A 137 7.79 11.49 9.56
N ALA A 138 6.92 11.99 10.44
CA ALA A 138 7.28 12.32 11.81
C ALA A 138 7.81 11.11 12.60
N TRP A 139 7.20 9.94 12.44
CA TRP A 139 7.66 8.70 13.09
C TRP A 139 9.09 8.34 12.67
N ALA A 140 9.41 8.42 11.38
CA ALA A 140 10.76 8.15 10.88
C ALA A 140 11.78 9.17 11.43
N MET A 141 11.45 10.46 11.41
CA MET A 141 12.30 11.54 11.93
C MET A 141 12.58 11.37 13.43
N PHE A 142 11.55 11.11 14.23
CA PHE A 142 11.71 10.86 15.67
C PHE A 142 12.49 9.58 15.97
N GLY A 143 12.29 8.52 15.16
CA GLY A 143 13.04 7.27 15.31
C GLY A 143 14.54 7.47 15.14
N VAL A 144 14.96 8.14 14.05
CA VAL A 144 16.36 8.47 13.79
C VAL A 144 16.92 9.39 14.88
N ALA A 145 16.20 10.46 15.21
CA ALA A 145 16.64 11.42 16.24
C ALA A 145 16.81 10.77 17.62
N ALA A 146 15.93 9.84 17.99
CA ALA A 146 16.01 9.12 19.27
C ALA A 146 17.29 8.26 19.36
N VAL A 147 17.62 7.51 18.30
CA VAL A 147 18.81 6.64 18.29
C VAL A 147 20.09 7.46 18.35
N VAL A 148 20.20 8.49 17.49
CA VAL A 148 21.39 9.37 17.48
C VAL A 148 21.51 10.15 18.79
N GLY A 149 20.38 10.62 19.35
CA GLY A 149 20.36 11.31 20.64
C GLY A 149 20.83 10.42 21.79
N LEU A 150 20.40 9.16 21.83
CA LEU A 150 20.88 8.19 22.82
C LEU A 150 22.39 7.93 22.67
N ASP A 151 22.86 7.71 21.44
CA ASP A 151 24.29 7.51 21.19
C ASP A 151 25.12 8.72 21.65
N TYR A 152 24.66 9.93 21.35
CA TYR A 152 25.31 11.17 21.82
C TYR A 152 25.35 11.28 23.35
N LEU A 153 24.24 10.96 24.03
CA LEU A 153 24.18 10.96 25.50
C LEU A 153 25.18 9.96 26.09
N TRP A 154 25.30 8.78 25.47
CA TRP A 154 26.33 7.82 25.87
C TRP A 154 27.73 8.34 25.56
N ALA A 155 28.02 8.83 24.36
CA ALA A 155 29.35 9.31 23.98
C ALA A 155 29.86 10.49 24.86
N THR A 156 28.94 11.31 25.40
CA THR A 156 29.27 12.50 26.19
C THR A 156 29.18 12.32 27.71
N ARG A 157 29.08 11.08 28.21
CA ARG A 157 28.87 10.74 29.64
C ARG A 157 30.10 10.94 30.56
N ARG A 158 30.62 12.17 30.65
CA ARG A 158 31.87 12.46 31.39
C ARG A 158 31.67 12.51 32.92
N SER A 159 30.57 13.08 33.40
CA SER A 159 30.26 13.27 34.82
C SER A 159 29.23 12.25 35.35
N PRO A 160 29.15 12.01 36.69
CA PRO A 160 28.10 11.18 37.28
C PRO A 160 26.68 11.60 36.87
N ALA A 161 26.42 12.91 36.80
CA ALA A 161 25.15 13.46 36.34
C ALA A 161 24.85 13.09 34.88
N SER A 162 25.80 13.26 33.96
CA SER A 162 25.60 12.91 32.55
C SER A 162 25.41 11.40 32.32
N ARG A 163 26.04 10.55 33.14
CA ARG A 163 25.82 9.10 33.14
C ARG A 163 24.40 8.75 33.60
N ALA A 164 23.92 9.42 34.65
CA ALA A 164 22.55 9.23 35.12
C ALA A 164 21.53 9.64 34.04
N VAL A 165 21.74 10.78 33.37
CA VAL A 165 20.88 11.23 32.26
C VAL A 165 20.85 10.20 31.12
N ALA A 166 22.01 9.73 30.66
CA ALA A 166 22.09 8.71 29.60
C ALA A 166 21.37 7.40 30.01
N ALA A 167 21.58 6.94 31.25
CA ALA A 167 20.93 5.75 31.78
C ALA A 167 19.40 5.90 31.88
N VAL A 168 18.91 7.03 32.40
CA VAL A 168 17.47 7.32 32.51
C VAL A 168 16.82 7.44 31.13
N ALA A 169 17.46 8.15 30.19
CA ALA A 169 16.96 8.28 28.82
C ALA A 169 16.89 6.90 28.12
N THR A 170 17.93 6.07 28.29
CA THR A 170 17.96 4.71 27.73
C THR A 170 16.88 3.83 28.36
N ALA A 171 16.71 3.88 29.67
CA ALA A 171 15.66 3.13 30.37
C ALA A 171 14.26 3.58 29.92
N GLY A 172 14.04 4.88 29.77
CA GLY A 172 12.79 5.44 29.25
C GLY A 172 12.50 4.99 27.82
N TYR A 173 13.50 5.05 26.93
CA TYR A 173 13.37 4.55 25.56
C TYR A 173 13.07 3.05 25.53
N ALA A 174 13.83 2.24 26.29
CA ALA A 174 13.63 0.79 26.37
C ALA A 174 12.23 0.44 26.91
N ALA A 175 11.74 1.18 27.91
CA ALA A 175 10.40 1.01 28.44
C ALA A 175 9.32 1.35 27.40
N LEU A 176 9.47 2.48 26.67
CA LEU A 176 8.54 2.86 25.60
C LEU A 176 8.55 1.85 24.45
N LEU A 177 9.74 1.36 24.06
CA LEU A 177 9.88 0.31 23.06
C LEU A 177 9.21 -0.99 23.53
N ALA A 178 9.43 -1.40 24.78
CA ALA A 178 8.79 -2.59 25.35
C ALA A 178 7.25 -2.45 25.35
N VAL A 179 6.73 -1.28 25.68
CA VAL A 179 5.29 -0.98 25.60
C VAL A 179 4.80 -0.99 24.15
N ALA A 180 5.56 -0.42 23.21
CA ALA A 180 5.21 -0.44 21.78
C ALA A 180 5.17 -1.86 21.20
N LEU A 181 6.09 -2.73 21.63
CA LEU A 181 6.14 -4.15 21.25
C LEU A 181 4.96 -4.96 21.77
N LEU A 182 4.18 -4.44 22.74
CA LEU A 182 2.90 -5.04 23.11
C LEU A 182 1.87 -4.95 21.97
N PHE A 183 1.94 -3.91 21.13
CA PHE A 183 1.00 -3.70 20.04
C PHE A 183 0.88 -4.90 19.09
N PRO A 184 1.95 -5.41 18.45
CA PRO A 184 1.82 -6.56 17.54
C PRO A 184 1.26 -7.79 18.24
N VAL A 185 1.63 -8.05 19.51
CA VAL A 185 1.11 -9.18 20.28
C VAL A 185 -0.40 -9.06 20.51
N TYR A 186 -0.86 -7.91 21.00
CA TYR A 186 -2.29 -7.70 21.27
C TYR A 186 -3.11 -7.51 19.99
N ALA A 187 -2.56 -6.87 18.96
CA ALA A 187 -3.22 -6.68 17.68
C ALA A 187 -3.50 -8.04 17.00
N VAL A 188 -2.51 -8.93 16.94
CA VAL A 188 -2.68 -10.27 16.40
C VAL A 188 -3.70 -11.07 17.22
N ARG A 189 -3.58 -11.06 18.55
CA ARG A 189 -4.55 -11.76 19.42
C ARG A 189 -5.97 -11.22 19.29
N SER A 190 -6.12 -9.90 19.23
CA SER A 190 -7.41 -9.23 19.08
C SER A 190 -8.06 -9.60 17.75
N ARG A 191 -7.31 -9.48 16.64
CA ARG A 191 -7.83 -9.81 15.31
C ARG A 191 -8.15 -11.30 15.18
N ALA A 192 -7.26 -12.16 15.65
CA ALA A 192 -7.52 -13.60 15.68
C ALA A 192 -8.76 -13.95 16.52
N ALA A 193 -9.05 -13.22 17.60
CA ALA A 193 -10.26 -13.44 18.39
C ALA A 193 -11.53 -12.92 17.69
N GLU A 194 -11.44 -11.78 17.02
CA GLU A 194 -12.55 -11.13 16.30
C GLU A 194 -13.06 -11.99 15.15
N TYR A 195 -12.15 -12.51 14.31
CA TYR A 195 -12.51 -13.37 13.17
C TYR A 195 -13.03 -14.76 13.57
N ARG A 196 -12.96 -15.11 14.86
CA ARG A 196 -13.54 -16.34 15.39
C ARG A 196 -15.00 -16.17 15.84
N GLY A 197 -15.56 -14.97 15.68
CA GLY A 197 -16.91 -14.63 16.10
C GLY A 197 -17.01 -14.22 17.58
N PRO A 198 -18.21 -13.77 18.01
CA PRO A 198 -18.43 -13.30 19.36
C PRO A 198 -18.24 -14.43 20.39
N ALA A 199 -17.66 -14.12 21.55
CA ALA A 199 -17.56 -15.09 22.67
C ALA A 199 -18.88 -15.25 23.44
N ARG A 200 -19.83 -14.34 23.25
CA ARG A 200 -21.11 -14.32 23.94
C ARG A 200 -22.21 -13.84 23.02
N ALA A 201 -23.42 -14.34 23.20
CA ALA A 201 -24.61 -13.82 22.53
C ALA A 201 -25.04 -12.48 23.16
N ALA A 202 -26.06 -11.85 22.56
CA ALA A 202 -26.60 -10.58 23.04
C ALA A 202 -27.15 -10.63 24.48
N ASP A 203 -27.61 -11.80 24.93
CA ASP A 203 -28.09 -12.08 26.29
C ASP A 203 -26.98 -12.45 27.28
N GLY A 204 -25.72 -12.47 26.84
CA GLY A 204 -24.56 -12.81 27.65
C GLY A 204 -24.24 -14.31 27.77
N THR A 205 -25.02 -15.19 27.13
CA THR A 205 -24.72 -16.63 27.11
C THR A 205 -23.37 -16.89 26.40
N PRO A 206 -22.50 -17.77 26.94
CA PRO A 206 -21.25 -18.13 26.26
C PRO A 206 -21.49 -18.79 24.92
N LEU A 207 -20.77 -18.34 23.89
CA LEU A 207 -20.76 -18.96 22.56
C LEU A 207 -19.41 -19.63 22.32
N GLU A 208 -19.47 -20.78 21.66
CA GLU A 208 -18.26 -21.43 21.17
C GLU A 208 -17.69 -20.62 20.00
N ARG A 209 -16.47 -20.11 20.20
CA ARG A 209 -15.73 -19.41 19.15
C ARG A 209 -15.17 -20.40 18.16
N GLN A 210 -15.15 -19.97 16.91
CA GLN A 210 -14.59 -20.74 15.81
C GLN A 210 -13.10 -21.00 16.00
N PRO A 211 -12.51 -22.06 15.44
CA PRO A 211 -11.06 -22.24 15.48
C PRO A 211 -10.35 -21.10 14.75
N ALA A 212 -9.15 -20.73 15.21
CA ALA A 212 -8.31 -19.80 14.47
C ALA A 212 -7.79 -20.51 13.21
N THR A 213 -7.78 -19.81 12.08
CA THR A 213 -7.27 -20.34 10.81
C THR A 213 -6.59 -19.24 10.00
N LEU A 214 -5.61 -19.62 9.19
CA LEU A 214 -5.00 -18.77 8.17
C LEU A 214 -5.67 -18.93 6.79
N ASP A 215 -6.68 -19.81 6.70
CA ASP A 215 -7.50 -19.97 5.51
C ASP A 215 -8.48 -18.80 5.38
N GLY A 216 -8.19 -17.90 4.44
CA GLY A 216 -9.03 -16.74 4.14
C GLY A 216 -10.41 -17.08 3.59
N LEU A 217 -10.61 -18.30 3.06
CA LEU A 217 -11.89 -18.76 2.53
C LEU A 217 -12.73 -19.52 3.55
N ALA A 218 -12.20 -19.83 4.73
CA ALA A 218 -12.93 -20.57 5.75
C ALA A 218 -14.23 -19.88 6.20
N TRP A 219 -14.28 -18.54 6.15
CA TRP A 219 -15.50 -17.79 6.42
C TRP A 219 -16.54 -18.05 5.32
N LEU A 220 -16.13 -18.03 4.05
CA LEU A 220 -17.00 -18.22 2.90
C LEU A 220 -17.57 -19.65 2.88
N ALA A 221 -16.73 -20.66 3.13
CA ALA A 221 -17.15 -22.05 3.26
C ALA A 221 -18.28 -22.25 4.28
N ARG A 222 -18.31 -21.43 5.33
CA ARG A 222 -19.33 -21.50 6.38
C ARG A 222 -20.59 -20.71 6.05
N PHE A 223 -20.43 -19.45 5.65
CA PHE A 223 -21.55 -18.52 5.56
C PHE A 223 -22.16 -18.44 4.15
N ASN A 224 -21.40 -18.82 3.13
CA ASN A 224 -21.87 -18.95 1.75
C ASN A 224 -21.25 -20.18 1.07
N PRO A 225 -21.62 -21.40 1.50
CA PRO A 225 -21.03 -22.63 0.98
C PRO A 225 -21.20 -22.80 -0.52
N SER A 226 -22.30 -22.30 -1.10
CA SER A 226 -22.55 -22.34 -2.54
C SER A 226 -21.54 -21.50 -3.33
N GLU A 227 -21.21 -20.30 -2.83
CA GLU A 227 -20.17 -19.48 -3.44
C GLU A 227 -18.77 -20.04 -3.21
N TYR A 228 -18.52 -20.61 -2.03
CA TYR A 228 -17.25 -21.30 -1.76
C TYR A 228 -17.00 -22.45 -2.72
N GLU A 229 -18.03 -23.26 -3.01
CA GLU A 229 -17.95 -24.35 -3.98
C GLU A 229 -17.62 -23.82 -5.40
N ALA A 230 -18.31 -22.76 -5.83
CA ALA A 230 -18.08 -22.14 -7.13
C ALA A 230 -16.65 -21.55 -7.26
N ILE A 231 -16.17 -20.86 -6.23
CA ILE A 231 -14.80 -20.32 -6.17
C ILE A 231 -13.76 -21.45 -6.15
N THR A 232 -14.02 -22.52 -5.41
CA THR A 232 -13.12 -23.69 -5.39
C THR A 232 -13.05 -24.33 -6.78
N TRP A 233 -14.20 -24.51 -7.44
CA TRP A 233 -14.23 -25.02 -8.80
C TRP A 233 -13.44 -24.13 -9.78
N LEU A 234 -13.60 -22.79 -9.71
CA LEU A 234 -12.83 -21.86 -10.53
C LEU A 234 -11.31 -21.93 -10.24
N ARG A 235 -10.90 -22.12 -8.99
CA ARG A 235 -9.49 -22.34 -8.62
C ARG A 235 -8.95 -23.62 -9.25
N ASP A 236 -9.74 -24.69 -9.26
CA ASP A 236 -9.35 -25.94 -9.91
C ASP A 236 -9.22 -25.76 -11.43
N GLN A 237 -10.11 -24.98 -12.06
CA GLN A 237 -9.99 -24.61 -13.49
C GLN A 237 -8.72 -23.78 -13.75
N ALA A 238 -8.42 -22.81 -12.88
CA ALA A 238 -7.21 -22.01 -12.98
C ALA A 238 -5.95 -22.88 -12.90
N ALA A 239 -5.90 -23.80 -11.92
CA ALA A 239 -4.78 -24.70 -11.71
C ALA A 239 -4.61 -25.74 -12.84
N ALA A 240 -5.71 -26.16 -13.47
CA ALA A 240 -5.69 -27.09 -14.60
C ALA A 240 -5.29 -26.44 -15.93
N THR A 241 -5.33 -25.11 -16.03
CA THR A 241 -5.05 -24.40 -17.28
C THR A 241 -3.55 -24.33 -17.54
N SER A 242 -3.10 -24.91 -18.67
CA SER A 242 -1.72 -24.77 -19.15
C SER A 242 -1.63 -23.52 -20.03
N GLY A 243 -1.20 -22.39 -19.46
CA GLY A 243 -1.10 -21.11 -20.19
C GLY A 243 -1.55 -19.91 -19.36
N PRO A 244 -1.87 -18.78 -20.01
CA PRO A 244 -2.48 -17.64 -19.34
C PRO A 244 -3.78 -18.06 -18.61
N PRO A 245 -4.03 -17.57 -17.39
CA PRO A 245 -5.24 -17.88 -16.67
C PRO A 245 -6.47 -17.35 -17.43
N PRO A 246 -7.59 -18.10 -17.48
CA PRO A 246 -8.80 -17.66 -18.16
C PRO A 246 -9.39 -16.41 -17.48
N VAL A 247 -9.94 -15.48 -18.27
CA VAL A 247 -10.64 -14.31 -17.71
C VAL A 247 -12.03 -14.73 -17.21
N VAL A 248 -12.34 -14.34 -15.98
CA VAL A 248 -13.67 -14.49 -15.38
C VAL A 248 -14.39 -13.15 -15.40
N LEU A 249 -15.60 -13.13 -15.94
CA LEU A 249 -16.53 -12.02 -15.81
C LEU A 249 -17.29 -12.14 -14.49
N GLU A 250 -17.23 -11.08 -13.67
CA GLU A 250 -17.99 -10.93 -12.44
C GLU A 250 -18.57 -9.51 -12.35
N ALA A 251 -19.51 -9.28 -11.42
CA ALA A 251 -20.08 -7.95 -11.22
C ALA A 251 -19.05 -6.90 -10.80
N VAL A 252 -19.19 -5.70 -11.37
CA VAL A 252 -18.37 -4.52 -11.06
C VAL A 252 -19.12 -3.63 -10.08
N GLY A 253 -18.43 -3.19 -9.02
CA GLY A 253 -19.02 -2.22 -8.11
C GLY A 253 -18.05 -1.58 -7.14
N GLY A 254 -18.62 -0.95 -6.11
CA GLY A 254 -17.90 -0.07 -5.19
C GLY A 254 -16.83 -0.78 -4.36
N GLN A 255 -15.77 -0.05 -4.06
CA GLN A 255 -14.70 -0.50 -3.16
C GLN A 255 -15.18 -0.74 -1.71
N TYR A 256 -14.48 -1.63 -1.00
CA TYR A 256 -14.83 -2.08 0.36
C TYR A 256 -16.20 -2.77 0.44
N SER A 257 -16.56 -3.51 -0.60
CA SER A 257 -17.79 -4.31 -0.70
C SER A 257 -17.48 -5.76 -1.12
N GLY A 258 -18.51 -6.54 -1.45
CA GLY A 258 -18.35 -7.89 -2.02
C GLY A 258 -17.99 -7.94 -3.51
N TYR A 259 -17.92 -6.82 -4.24
CA TYR A 259 -17.52 -6.83 -5.65
C TYR A 259 -16.04 -7.19 -5.83
N GLY A 260 -15.66 -7.79 -6.97
CA GLY A 260 -14.28 -8.24 -7.23
C GLY A 260 -13.83 -9.46 -6.42
N ARG A 261 -14.74 -10.11 -5.67
CA ARG A 261 -14.42 -11.25 -4.80
C ARG A 261 -14.07 -12.50 -5.57
N VAL A 262 -14.58 -12.71 -6.79
CA VAL A 262 -14.37 -13.97 -7.52
C VAL A 262 -12.92 -14.03 -8.00
N SER A 263 -12.47 -13.01 -8.73
CA SER A 263 -11.07 -12.86 -9.15
C SER A 263 -10.10 -12.84 -7.97
N ALA A 264 -10.39 -12.06 -6.92
CA ALA A 264 -9.53 -11.94 -5.74
C ALA A 264 -9.29 -13.27 -5.00
N ASN A 265 -10.27 -14.19 -5.03
CA ASN A 265 -10.19 -15.46 -4.32
C ASN A 265 -9.78 -16.66 -5.20
N THR A 266 -9.78 -16.48 -6.52
CA THR A 266 -9.42 -17.52 -7.49
C THR A 266 -8.03 -17.33 -8.10
N GLY A 267 -7.54 -16.09 -8.15
CA GLY A 267 -6.33 -15.73 -8.91
C GLY A 267 -6.57 -15.60 -10.42
N LEU A 268 -7.82 -15.73 -10.87
CA LEU A 268 -8.21 -15.48 -12.26
C LEU A 268 -8.32 -13.96 -12.51
N PRO A 269 -7.88 -13.45 -13.67
CA PRO A 269 -8.13 -12.06 -14.05
C PRO A 269 -9.62 -11.81 -14.31
N THR A 270 -10.08 -10.59 -14.08
CA THR A 270 -11.42 -10.09 -14.47
C THR A 270 -11.29 -8.82 -15.30
N ILE A 271 -12.35 -8.44 -16.01
CA ILE A 271 -12.39 -7.21 -16.82
C ILE A 271 -12.13 -5.98 -15.96
N LEU A 272 -12.80 -5.90 -14.80
CA LEU A 272 -12.70 -4.80 -13.86
C LEU A 272 -13.17 -5.25 -12.46
N GLY A 273 -12.36 -4.96 -11.43
CA GLY A 273 -12.71 -5.21 -10.03
C GLY A 273 -13.35 -3.97 -9.40
N TRP A 274 -12.55 -3.21 -8.64
CA TRP A 274 -12.97 -1.95 -8.01
C TRP A 274 -12.54 -0.74 -8.86
N PRO A 275 -13.45 -0.10 -9.62
CA PRO A 275 -13.09 0.97 -10.56
C PRO A 275 -12.40 2.15 -9.87
N GLY A 276 -12.88 2.51 -8.67
CA GLY A 276 -12.30 3.60 -7.87
C GLY A 276 -10.85 3.35 -7.46
N HIS A 277 -10.48 2.11 -7.11
CA HIS A 277 -9.10 1.78 -6.75
C HIS A 277 -8.20 1.75 -8.00
N GLU A 278 -8.67 1.16 -9.11
CA GLU A 278 -7.91 1.19 -10.36
C GLU A 278 -7.61 2.63 -10.80
N TRP A 279 -8.60 3.53 -10.71
CA TRP A 279 -8.42 4.95 -11.00
C TRP A 279 -7.41 5.63 -10.06
N GLN A 280 -7.45 5.34 -8.76
CA GLN A 280 -6.53 5.91 -7.78
C GLN A 280 -5.07 5.50 -8.01
N TRP A 281 -4.83 4.26 -8.44
CA TRP A 281 -3.49 3.73 -8.68
C TRP A 281 -2.92 4.14 -10.04
N ARG A 282 -3.75 4.24 -11.06
CA ARG A 282 -3.31 4.49 -12.44
C ARG A 282 -3.32 5.96 -12.81
N GLY A 283 -4.23 6.75 -12.23
CA GLY A 283 -4.35 8.16 -12.53
C GLY A 283 -5.28 8.48 -13.71
N SER A 284 -5.34 9.76 -14.05
CA SER A 284 -6.34 10.30 -14.98
C SER A 284 -6.10 10.00 -16.45
N ASP A 285 -4.89 9.56 -16.80
CA ASP A 285 -4.46 9.14 -18.13
C ASP A 285 -4.87 7.70 -18.47
N HIS A 286 -5.48 6.97 -17.53
CA HIS A 286 -5.96 5.61 -17.72
C HIS A 286 -7.51 5.55 -17.68
N PRO A 287 -8.22 5.87 -18.78
CA PRO A 287 -9.68 5.91 -18.82
C PRO A 287 -10.36 4.53 -18.77
N GLU A 288 -9.60 3.44 -18.81
CA GLU A 288 -10.06 2.07 -18.94
C GLU A 288 -11.05 1.65 -17.85
N PRO A 289 -10.89 1.97 -16.55
CA PRO A 289 -11.88 1.61 -15.53
C PRO A 289 -13.26 2.22 -15.85
N GLY A 290 -13.30 3.51 -16.20
CA GLY A 290 -14.54 4.20 -16.57
C GLY A 290 -15.13 3.73 -17.90
N ARG A 291 -14.30 3.19 -18.81
CA ARG A 291 -14.76 2.60 -20.08
C ARG A 291 -15.27 1.17 -19.90
N ARG A 292 -14.65 0.37 -19.03
CA ARG A 292 -14.95 -1.05 -18.85
C ARG A 292 -16.19 -1.28 -17.99
N GLU A 293 -16.44 -0.44 -16.98
CA GLU A 293 -17.63 -0.55 -16.13
C GLU A 293 -18.95 -0.60 -16.92
N PRO A 294 -19.27 0.35 -17.83
CA PRO A 294 -20.50 0.27 -18.63
C PRO A 294 -20.50 -0.89 -19.64
N LEU A 295 -19.33 -1.39 -20.06
CA LEU A 295 -19.25 -2.56 -20.95
C LEU A 295 -19.60 -3.85 -20.19
N VAL A 296 -19.14 -3.99 -18.94
CA VAL A 296 -19.55 -5.12 -18.07
C VAL A 296 -21.05 -5.06 -17.82
N GLU A 297 -21.59 -3.89 -17.49
CA GLU A 297 -23.04 -3.70 -17.36
C GLU A 297 -23.79 -4.09 -18.64
N GLN A 298 -23.28 -3.70 -19.81
CA GLN A 298 -23.88 -4.06 -21.09
C GLN A 298 -23.89 -5.58 -21.31
N ILE A 299 -22.80 -6.30 -21.01
CA ILE A 299 -22.74 -7.77 -21.13
C ILE A 299 -23.84 -8.43 -20.28
N TYR A 300 -24.02 -7.97 -19.04
CA TYR A 300 -25.02 -8.55 -18.14
C TYR A 300 -26.47 -8.16 -18.49
N THR A 301 -26.71 -6.94 -18.97
CA THR A 301 -28.08 -6.40 -19.15
C THR A 301 -28.67 -6.56 -20.55
N THR A 302 -27.86 -6.48 -21.61
CA THR A 302 -28.36 -6.61 -22.99
C THR A 302 -28.91 -8.02 -23.24
N ARG A 303 -29.80 -8.16 -24.23
CA ARG A 303 -30.30 -9.45 -24.74
C ARG A 303 -29.72 -9.82 -26.11
N ASP A 304 -28.95 -8.92 -26.72
CA ASP A 304 -28.32 -9.15 -28.01
C ASP A 304 -27.06 -10.00 -27.82
N LEU A 305 -27.12 -11.27 -28.23
CA LEU A 305 -26.00 -12.20 -28.13
C LEU A 305 -24.83 -11.84 -29.05
N GLY A 306 -25.06 -11.07 -30.13
CA GLY A 306 -23.99 -10.59 -30.99
C GLY A 306 -23.12 -9.55 -30.27
N VAL A 307 -23.76 -8.62 -29.56
CA VAL A 307 -23.05 -7.63 -28.72
C VAL A 307 -22.33 -8.33 -27.56
N VAL A 308 -22.98 -9.28 -26.91
CA VAL A 308 -22.38 -10.07 -25.82
C VAL A 308 -21.15 -10.82 -26.31
N GLY A 309 -21.26 -11.58 -27.40
CA GLY A 309 -20.15 -12.34 -27.95
C GLY A 309 -18.97 -11.45 -28.35
N PHE A 310 -19.23 -10.35 -29.05
CA PHE A 310 -18.20 -9.37 -29.40
C PHE A 310 -17.43 -8.86 -28.17
N LEU A 311 -18.14 -8.52 -27.08
CA LEU A 311 -17.50 -8.03 -25.87
C LEU A 311 -16.76 -9.12 -25.09
N LEU A 312 -17.32 -10.34 -25.01
CA LEU A 312 -16.66 -11.48 -24.38
C LEU A 312 -15.35 -11.84 -25.11
N ASP A 313 -15.37 -11.82 -26.45
CA ASP A 313 -14.18 -12.04 -27.29
C ASP A 313 -13.16 -10.90 -27.12
N GLN A 314 -13.60 -9.64 -27.10
CA GLN A 314 -12.71 -8.48 -26.91
C GLN A 314 -11.92 -8.55 -25.59
N PHE A 315 -12.49 -9.15 -24.56
CA PHE A 315 -11.88 -9.26 -23.23
C PHE A 315 -11.38 -10.67 -22.89
N ASP A 316 -11.34 -11.58 -23.87
CA ASP A 316 -10.92 -12.98 -23.71
C ASP A 316 -11.62 -13.69 -22.53
N VAL A 317 -12.91 -13.38 -22.31
CA VAL A 317 -13.70 -13.98 -21.22
C VAL A 317 -13.93 -15.44 -21.52
N ALA A 318 -13.53 -16.31 -20.60
CA ALA A 318 -13.80 -17.75 -20.69
C ALA A 318 -14.94 -18.19 -19.77
N TYR A 319 -15.10 -17.52 -18.62
CA TYR A 319 -16.10 -17.86 -17.62
C TYR A 319 -16.96 -16.65 -17.27
N ILE A 320 -18.28 -16.83 -17.27
CA ILE A 320 -19.25 -15.81 -16.87
C ILE A 320 -19.87 -16.26 -15.55
N TYR A 321 -19.54 -15.55 -14.48
CA TYR A 321 -20.07 -15.82 -13.15
C TYR A 321 -21.44 -15.15 -12.99
N VAL A 322 -22.42 -15.89 -12.46
CA VAL A 322 -23.75 -15.37 -12.09
C VAL A 322 -24.13 -15.89 -10.70
N GLY A 323 -23.92 -15.06 -9.67
CA GLY A 323 -24.35 -15.30 -8.30
C GLY A 323 -25.27 -14.20 -7.77
N ASP A 324 -25.32 -14.04 -6.45
CA ASP A 324 -26.24 -13.10 -5.80
C ASP A 324 -26.00 -11.64 -6.23
N LEU A 325 -24.73 -11.18 -6.30
CA LEU A 325 -24.42 -9.79 -6.66
C LEU A 325 -24.78 -9.48 -8.11
N GLU A 326 -24.49 -10.39 -9.03
CA GLU A 326 -24.82 -10.20 -10.45
C GLU A 326 -26.34 -10.11 -10.65
N ARG A 327 -27.11 -10.93 -9.92
CA ARG A 327 -28.58 -10.91 -9.95
C ARG A 327 -29.15 -9.64 -9.34
N GLU A 328 -28.63 -9.23 -8.19
CA GLU A 328 -29.05 -8.02 -7.48
C GLU A 328 -28.77 -6.76 -8.30
N GLN A 329 -27.59 -6.67 -8.92
CA GLN A 329 -27.16 -5.49 -9.64
C GLN A 329 -27.77 -5.38 -11.04
N TYR A 330 -27.80 -6.46 -11.83
CA TYR A 330 -28.17 -6.40 -13.25
C TYR A 330 -29.56 -6.98 -13.56
N GLY A 331 -30.18 -7.67 -12.60
CA GLY A 331 -31.52 -8.24 -12.73
C GLY A 331 -31.63 -9.48 -13.63
N GLU A 332 -32.68 -10.26 -13.43
CA GLU A 332 -32.87 -11.58 -14.09
C GLU A 332 -33.17 -11.51 -15.60
N ALA A 333 -33.56 -10.35 -16.11
CA ALA A 333 -34.07 -10.21 -17.47
C ALA A 333 -32.99 -10.33 -18.55
N GLY A 334 -31.78 -9.83 -18.26
CA GLY A 334 -30.61 -9.97 -19.13
C GLY A 334 -29.89 -11.29 -18.91
N LEU A 335 -29.87 -11.80 -17.67
CA LEU A 335 -29.12 -13.01 -17.31
C LEU A 335 -29.67 -14.29 -17.95
N ARG A 336 -30.98 -14.38 -18.19
CA ARG A 336 -31.63 -15.53 -18.82
C ARG A 336 -31.02 -15.94 -20.16
N LYS A 337 -30.51 -14.98 -20.94
CA LYS A 337 -29.85 -15.26 -22.22
C LYS A 337 -28.67 -16.23 -22.09
N PHE A 338 -27.97 -16.21 -20.96
CA PHE A 338 -26.83 -17.10 -20.73
C PHE A 338 -27.30 -18.54 -20.54
N ALA A 339 -28.39 -18.73 -19.78
CA ALA A 339 -29.01 -20.04 -19.60
C ALA A 339 -29.54 -20.62 -20.92
N ASP A 340 -30.04 -19.77 -21.81
CA ASP A 340 -30.63 -20.19 -23.08
C ASP A 340 -29.57 -20.49 -24.16
N ALA A 341 -28.40 -19.85 -24.10
CA ALA A 341 -27.44 -19.83 -25.21
C ALA A 341 -26.04 -20.39 -24.89
N LEU A 342 -25.65 -20.51 -23.62
CA LEU A 342 -24.29 -20.88 -23.23
C LEU A 342 -24.22 -22.23 -22.50
N GLU A 343 -23.06 -22.87 -22.59
CA GLU A 343 -22.75 -24.09 -21.83
C GLU A 343 -22.66 -23.75 -20.33
N VAL A 344 -23.39 -24.49 -19.50
CA VAL A 344 -23.24 -24.43 -18.03
C VAL A 344 -22.00 -25.24 -17.64
N ALA A 345 -20.97 -24.56 -17.16
CA ALA A 345 -19.72 -25.19 -16.72
C ALA A 345 -19.77 -25.64 -15.25
N PHE A 346 -20.50 -24.88 -14.43
CA PHE A 346 -20.75 -25.21 -13.03
C PHE A 346 -22.11 -24.63 -12.61
N ALA A 347 -22.85 -25.35 -11.77
CA ALA A 347 -24.08 -24.85 -11.17
C ALA A 347 -24.33 -25.49 -9.81
N ASN A 348 -24.84 -24.67 -8.89
CA ASN A 348 -25.47 -25.10 -7.65
C ASN A 348 -26.67 -24.19 -7.33
N ASP A 349 -27.19 -24.27 -6.12
CA ASP A 349 -28.43 -23.57 -5.72
C ASP A 349 -28.36 -22.04 -5.83
N ARG A 350 -27.17 -21.43 -5.80
CA ARG A 350 -27.01 -19.96 -5.78
C ARG A 350 -26.17 -19.41 -6.93
N VAL A 351 -25.25 -20.21 -7.47
CA VAL A 351 -24.27 -19.77 -8.46
C VAL A 351 -24.39 -20.62 -9.72
N THR A 352 -24.38 -19.94 -10.86
CA THR A 352 -24.21 -20.57 -12.17
C THR A 352 -23.02 -19.93 -12.86
N ILE A 353 -22.12 -20.75 -13.38
CA ILE A 353 -20.98 -20.31 -14.19
C ILE A 353 -21.18 -20.85 -15.59
N TYR A 354 -21.20 -19.94 -16.56
CA TYR A 354 -21.28 -20.27 -17.98
C TYR A 354 -19.89 -20.25 -18.60
N ARG A 355 -19.64 -21.14 -19.55
CA ARG A 355 -18.43 -21.11 -20.38
C ARG A 355 -18.72 -20.37 -21.68
N TRP A 356 -17.85 -19.42 -22.00
CA TRP A 356 -17.79 -18.83 -23.32
C TRP A 356 -16.74 -19.58 -24.15
N GLN A 357 -17.12 -19.98 -25.35
CA GLN A 357 -16.20 -20.52 -26.34
C GLN A 357 -16.31 -19.60 -27.57
N PRO A 358 -15.24 -18.91 -27.97
CA PRO A 358 -15.26 -18.09 -29.17
C PRO A 358 -15.72 -18.95 -30.34
N VAL A 359 -16.69 -18.48 -31.11
CA VAL A 359 -17.03 -19.12 -32.37
C VAL A 359 -15.79 -18.95 -33.25
N ALA A 360 -15.10 -20.04 -33.57
CA ALA A 360 -14.01 -19.99 -34.54
C ALA A 360 -14.56 -19.33 -35.80
N LEU A 361 -14.08 -18.13 -36.11
CA LEU A 361 -14.40 -17.45 -37.37
C LEU A 361 -13.99 -18.41 -38.48
N GLN A 362 -14.98 -19.03 -39.13
CA GLN A 362 -14.78 -19.88 -40.31
C GLN A 362 -14.49 -19.02 -41.55
#